data_AF-A0A7J6D3V5-F1
#
_entry.id   AF-A0A7J6D3V5-F1
#
_cell.length_a   1.000
_cell.length_b   1.000
_cell.length_c   1.000
_cell.angle_alpha   90.00
_cell.angle_beta   90.00
_cell.angle_gamma   90.00
#
_symmetry.space_group_name_H-M   'P 1'
#
loop_
_entity.id
_entity.type
_entity.pdbx_description
1 polymer ?
#
loop_
_entity_poly.entity_id
_entity_poly.type
_entity_poly.pdbx_seq_one_letter_code
_entity_poly.pdbx_strand_id
1 'polypeptide(L)'
;MMLYQKSDSSEEIMNMNMEYEQRKTFRKDRCSRQTGMNVILGVCVIVFMMTFVIFLHQQRKFSMLESWMNSHSSNLTSVKPDLQKAEVQEKSKVETLMTNLASSLSSIMSKQEESLQKLERQDASHTEMKNLMVGLSSAVSALTSKLNEAVGNQDQKQTETKKLLDSLSSSVTSLLSDQQNKQHNFESLSSSLRDVKSSVSDLTSSFSSLSSQLSVTMQNVSQTDVKSLMNSLSSAVSALTAQLNDAVKKQDQKQSETERSLESLKSSLQTDQQNKQHNFESLSSSLRDLKSSVSDLTSSVASLSSQLSVMLQQDVKSLMNSLNFTVSALTSTLNDAVKKQDQKQTETERSLDTLKSSVQSDQQNKQRDLESLKSSISDLKSSVSDLTSSVASLSSKQQTSEERVMNALKEMITNMCTKTTDVSVAKCKPGWILYKSSCFLFSSDELNWTEARDYCKAQDALLLKIQEDDKEWAFLNNHTIPTSYWVGLTDQTTGQWRWVDDTPYIMNKERWNPGQPDDWKAHGLGEEGEDCAQITYSGKLNDNHCSVKMKFICRVQF
;
A
#
# COMPACT_ATOMS: atom_id res chain seq x y z
N MET A 1 0.39 27.62 -44.81
CA MET A 1 1.76 27.22 -45.18
C MET A 1 1.76 25.71 -45.31
N MET A 2 1.56 25.23 -46.55
CA MET A 2 1.86 23.85 -46.94
C MET A 2 3.38 23.65 -46.92
N LEU A 3 3.85 22.43 -46.65
CA LEU A 3 4.88 21.67 -47.40
C LEU A 3 4.77 20.22 -46.87
N TYR A 4 4.17 19.21 -47.52
CA TYR A 4 4.08 18.80 -48.92
C TYR A 4 5.30 17.99 -49.42
N GLN A 5 5.06 16.70 -49.65
CA GLN A 5 5.66 15.80 -50.66
C GLN A 5 4.83 14.51 -50.52
N LYS A 6 3.83 14.16 -51.36
CA LYS A 6 3.65 14.13 -52.82
C LYS A 6 4.70 13.32 -53.57
N SER A 7 4.25 12.19 -54.11
CA SER A 7 4.69 11.69 -55.42
C SER A 7 3.44 11.45 -56.27
N ASP A 8 3.24 12.34 -57.23
CA ASP A 8 2.39 12.23 -58.43
C ASP A 8 2.93 11.10 -59.33
N SER A 9 2.13 10.28 -60.02
CA SER A 9 1.15 10.53 -61.10
C SER A 9 1.79 10.72 -62.48
N SER A 10 1.41 9.84 -63.41
CA SER A 10 1.31 10.01 -64.88
C SER A 10 1.20 8.59 -65.47
N GLU A 11 0.46 8.22 -66.51
CA GLU A 11 -0.34 8.84 -67.59
C GLU A 11 -1.13 7.65 -68.19
N GLU A 12 -2.43 7.73 -68.43
CA GLU A 12 -3.08 8.07 -69.71
C GLU A 12 -2.89 7.08 -70.89
N ILE A 13 -3.93 7.07 -71.76
CA ILE A 13 -4.07 6.46 -73.11
C ILE A 13 -4.55 4.99 -73.08
N MET A 14 -5.65 4.52 -73.69
CA MET A 14 -6.37 4.82 -74.95
C MET A 14 -7.82 4.25 -74.81
N ASN A 15 -8.91 4.96 -75.14
CA ASN A 15 -9.58 4.99 -76.46
C ASN A 15 -9.82 3.59 -77.08
N MET A 16 -11.02 3.14 -77.44
CA MET A 16 -11.97 3.75 -78.38
C MET A 16 -13.39 3.16 -78.27
N ASN A 17 -14.37 4.06 -78.41
CA ASN A 17 -15.70 3.79 -78.93
C ASN A 17 -15.65 3.36 -80.41
N MET A 18 -16.53 2.45 -80.82
CA MET A 18 -17.23 2.37 -82.12
C MET A 18 -18.22 1.19 -81.97
N GLU A 19 -19.49 1.25 -82.33
CA GLU A 19 -20.06 1.92 -83.50
C GLU A 19 -21.58 2.11 -83.34
N TYR A 20 -22.07 3.02 -84.17
CA TYR A 20 -23.34 3.70 -84.17
C TYR A 20 -24.30 3.04 -85.18
N GLU A 21 -25.56 2.84 -84.76
CA GLU A 21 -26.81 2.81 -85.54
C GLU A 21 -26.77 2.70 -87.08
N GLN A 22 -27.51 1.72 -87.64
CA GLN A 22 -28.62 1.99 -88.58
C GLN A 22 -29.41 0.73 -89.03
N ARG A 23 -30.75 0.79 -88.85
CA ARG A 23 -31.87 0.50 -89.80
C ARG A 23 -31.75 -0.77 -90.70
N LYS A 24 -32.75 -1.65 -90.86
CA LYS A 24 -34.17 -1.41 -91.21
C LYS A 24 -34.93 -2.76 -91.28
N THR A 25 -36.16 -2.79 -90.76
CA THR A 25 -37.35 -3.58 -91.18
C THR A 25 -37.31 -5.12 -91.09
N PHE A 26 -38.35 -5.88 -90.67
CA PHE A 26 -39.78 -5.79 -91.00
C PHE A 26 -40.62 -6.67 -90.02
N ARG A 27 -41.69 -6.09 -89.44
CA ARG A 27 -42.98 -6.64 -88.95
C ARG A 27 -43.12 -7.88 -88.00
N LYS A 28 -44.08 -7.67 -87.06
CA LYS A 28 -45.01 -8.59 -86.37
C LYS A 28 -44.40 -9.46 -85.25
N ASP A 29 -44.97 -9.63 -84.05
CA ASP A 29 -46.36 -9.47 -83.59
C ASP A 29 -46.45 -9.03 -82.11
N ARG A 30 -47.52 -8.30 -81.81
CA ARG A 30 -47.96 -7.86 -80.48
C ARG A 30 -48.54 -9.04 -79.69
N CYS A 31 -47.83 -9.50 -78.66
CA CYS A 31 -48.42 -10.08 -77.44
C CYS A 31 -47.29 -10.24 -76.39
N SER A 32 -47.59 -10.30 -75.10
CA SER A 32 -46.60 -10.51 -74.02
C SER A 32 -45.75 -9.30 -73.56
N ARG A 33 -46.38 -8.12 -73.38
CA ARG A 33 -45.81 -7.04 -72.50
C ARG A 33 -46.58 -6.84 -71.19
N GLN A 34 -47.72 -7.50 -70.99
CA GLN A 34 -48.52 -7.42 -69.75
C GLN A 34 -48.18 -8.51 -68.72
N THR A 35 -47.57 -9.61 -69.16
CA THR A 35 -47.27 -10.80 -68.34
C THR A 35 -45.99 -10.63 -67.51
N GLY A 36 -44.95 -9.98 -68.04
CA GLY A 36 -43.67 -9.79 -67.34
C GLY A 36 -43.73 -8.86 -66.11
N MET A 37 -44.50 -7.76 -66.20
CA MET A 37 -44.62 -6.79 -65.10
C MET A 37 -45.46 -7.33 -63.93
N ASN A 38 -46.52 -8.10 -64.22
CA ASN A 38 -47.34 -8.74 -63.20
C ASN A 38 -46.63 -9.91 -62.50
N VAL A 39 -45.74 -10.63 -63.20
CA VAL A 39 -44.92 -11.69 -62.58
C VAL A 39 -43.88 -11.10 -61.63
N ILE A 40 -43.21 -10.01 -62.01
CA ILE A 40 -42.24 -9.34 -61.12
C ILE A 40 -42.93 -8.75 -59.89
N LEU A 41 -44.08 -8.08 -60.07
CA LEU A 41 -44.85 -7.55 -58.94
C LEU A 41 -45.39 -8.67 -58.03
N GLY A 42 -45.84 -9.78 -58.61
CA GLY A 42 -46.29 -10.96 -57.86
C GLY A 42 -45.18 -11.62 -57.06
N VAL A 43 -43.98 -11.79 -57.65
CA VAL A 43 -42.81 -12.33 -56.94
C VAL A 43 -42.35 -11.39 -55.84
N CYS A 44 -42.33 -10.07 -56.07
CA CYS A 44 -42.02 -9.09 -55.02
C CYS A 44 -43.01 -9.13 -53.87
N VAL A 45 -44.32 -9.25 -54.13
CA VAL A 45 -45.35 -9.36 -53.08
C VAL A 45 -45.22 -10.67 -52.32
N ILE A 46 -44.92 -11.79 -52.98
CA ILE A 46 -44.72 -13.09 -52.31
C ILE A 46 -43.45 -13.07 -51.44
N VAL A 47 -42.35 -12.49 -51.94
CA VAL A 47 -41.12 -12.33 -51.16
C VAL A 47 -41.33 -11.38 -49.98
N PHE A 48 -42.10 -10.29 -50.16
CA PHE A 48 -42.44 -9.38 -49.06
C PHE A 48 -43.35 -10.04 -48.03
N MET A 49 -44.32 -10.84 -48.46
CA MET A 49 -45.19 -11.61 -47.55
C MET A 49 -44.41 -12.71 -46.83
N MET A 50 -43.50 -13.41 -47.51
CA MET A 50 -42.66 -14.43 -46.85
C MET A 50 -41.67 -13.80 -45.88
N THR A 51 -41.04 -12.69 -46.23
CA THR A 51 -40.14 -11.97 -45.31
C THR A 51 -40.91 -11.34 -44.14
N PHE A 52 -42.13 -10.87 -44.35
CA PHE A 52 -43.02 -10.38 -43.29
C PHE A 52 -43.51 -11.51 -42.38
N VAL A 53 -43.85 -12.69 -42.92
CA VAL A 53 -44.20 -13.87 -42.11
C VAL A 53 -42.99 -14.37 -41.33
N ILE A 54 -41.79 -14.37 -41.92
CA ILE A 54 -40.54 -14.69 -41.20
C ILE A 54 -40.29 -13.65 -40.11
N PHE A 55 -40.48 -12.36 -40.38
CA PHE A 55 -40.35 -11.29 -39.40
C PHE A 55 -41.34 -11.42 -38.24
N LEU A 56 -42.62 -11.72 -38.52
CA LEU A 56 -43.63 -12.01 -37.50
C LEU A 56 -43.32 -13.29 -36.71
N HIS A 57 -42.73 -14.30 -37.36
CA HIS A 57 -42.29 -15.52 -36.70
C HIS A 57 -41.07 -15.29 -35.80
N GLN A 58 -40.14 -14.42 -36.21
CA GLN A 58 -39.00 -14.00 -35.40
C GLN A 58 -39.44 -13.10 -34.23
N GLN A 59 -40.41 -12.20 -34.42
CA GLN A 59 -41.02 -11.40 -33.35
C GLN A 59 -41.73 -12.28 -32.30
N ARG A 60 -42.46 -13.32 -32.73
CA ARG A 60 -43.04 -14.32 -31.81
C ARG A 60 -41.99 -15.12 -31.05
N LYS A 61 -40.88 -15.49 -31.71
CA LYS A 61 -39.75 -16.16 -31.03
C LYS A 61 -39.07 -15.23 -30.02
N PHE A 62 -38.93 -13.95 -30.34
CA PHE A 62 -38.36 -12.96 -29.43
C PHE A 62 -39.28 -12.72 -28.21
N SER A 63 -40.60 -12.62 -28.42
CA SER A 63 -41.60 -12.53 -27.35
C SER A 63 -41.63 -13.77 -26.45
N MET A 64 -41.46 -14.98 -27.00
CA MET A 64 -41.34 -16.20 -26.19
C MET A 64 -40.00 -16.26 -25.43
N LEU A 65 -38.90 -15.77 -26.03
CA LEU A 65 -37.61 -15.62 -25.34
C LEU A 65 -37.66 -14.60 -24.21
N GLU A 66 -38.38 -13.49 -24.40
CA GLU A 66 -38.60 -12.45 -23.39
C GLU A 66 -39.51 -12.97 -22.26
N SER A 67 -40.57 -13.71 -22.59
CA SER A 67 -41.42 -14.39 -21.61
C SER A 67 -40.67 -15.51 -20.86
N TRP A 68 -39.76 -16.22 -21.52
CA TRP A 68 -38.92 -17.26 -20.91
C TRP A 68 -37.84 -16.66 -20.01
N MET A 69 -37.20 -15.55 -20.42
CA MET A 69 -36.29 -14.75 -19.58
C MET A 69 -37.01 -14.17 -18.35
N ASN A 70 -38.22 -13.63 -18.53
CA ASN A 70 -39.00 -13.06 -17.42
C ASN A 70 -39.52 -14.15 -16.46
N SER A 71 -39.82 -15.35 -16.95
CA SER A 71 -40.18 -16.51 -16.11
C SER A 71 -38.98 -17.04 -15.30
N HIS A 72 -37.77 -17.08 -15.89
CA HIS A 72 -36.55 -17.50 -15.19
C HIS A 72 -35.89 -16.37 -14.36
N SER A 73 -36.28 -15.11 -14.56
CA SER A 73 -35.88 -13.96 -13.72
C SER A 73 -36.32 -14.14 -12.27
N SER A 74 -37.44 -14.82 -12.03
CA SER A 74 -37.96 -15.11 -10.68
C SER A 74 -37.02 -15.98 -9.83
N ASN A 75 -36.28 -16.92 -10.46
CA ASN A 75 -35.25 -17.73 -9.80
C ASN A 75 -33.91 -16.98 -9.64
N LEU A 76 -33.58 -16.01 -10.50
CA LEU A 76 -32.44 -15.11 -10.27
C LEU A 76 -32.73 -14.08 -9.18
N THR A 77 -33.99 -13.67 -8.98
CA THR A 77 -34.38 -12.74 -7.90
C THR A 77 -34.42 -13.36 -6.51
N SER A 78 -34.55 -14.68 -6.37
CA SER A 78 -34.44 -15.35 -5.06
C SER A 78 -32.98 -15.62 -4.65
N VAL A 79 -32.08 -15.78 -5.63
CA VAL A 79 -30.63 -15.91 -5.40
C VAL A 79 -29.96 -14.54 -5.18
N LYS A 80 -30.54 -13.45 -5.70
CA LYS A 80 -29.99 -12.09 -5.61
C LYS A 80 -29.74 -11.58 -4.17
N PRO A 81 -30.62 -11.81 -3.17
CA PRO A 81 -30.38 -11.41 -1.78
C PRO A 81 -29.31 -12.26 -1.10
N ASP A 82 -29.19 -13.55 -1.45
CA ASP A 82 -28.19 -14.46 -0.89
C ASP A 82 -26.81 -14.27 -1.53
N LEU A 83 -26.75 -13.98 -2.83
CA LEU A 83 -25.52 -13.53 -3.51
C LEU A 83 -25.11 -12.14 -3.03
N GLN A 84 -26.06 -11.21 -2.80
CA GLN A 84 -25.76 -9.91 -2.19
C GLN A 84 -25.35 -10.04 -0.72
N LYS A 85 -25.90 -10.98 0.06
CA LYS A 85 -25.43 -11.27 1.42
C LYS A 85 -24.04 -11.91 1.42
N ALA A 86 -23.78 -12.86 0.52
CA ALA A 86 -22.47 -13.49 0.38
C ALA A 86 -21.42 -12.49 -0.14
N GLU A 87 -21.78 -11.62 -1.09
CA GLU A 87 -20.94 -10.54 -1.61
C GLU A 87 -20.75 -9.42 -0.57
N VAL A 88 -21.75 -9.05 0.22
CA VAL A 88 -21.61 -8.09 1.34
C VAL A 88 -20.80 -8.70 2.50
N GLN A 89 -20.92 -10.01 2.75
CA GLN A 89 -20.16 -10.70 3.80
C GLN A 89 -18.71 -10.98 3.38
N GLU A 90 -18.45 -11.30 2.11
CA GLU A 90 -17.09 -11.32 1.56
C GLU A 90 -16.51 -9.91 1.49
N LYS A 91 -17.26 -8.91 1.02
CA LYS A 91 -16.79 -7.51 0.95
C LYS A 91 -16.53 -6.93 2.33
N SER A 92 -17.34 -7.27 3.34
CA SER A 92 -17.11 -6.95 4.76
C SER A 92 -15.86 -7.65 5.30
N LYS A 93 -15.65 -8.94 4.98
CA LYS A 93 -14.43 -9.67 5.37
C LYS A 93 -13.19 -9.11 4.66
N VAL A 94 -13.30 -8.74 3.39
CA VAL A 94 -12.25 -8.09 2.60
C VAL A 94 -11.98 -6.68 3.12
N GLU A 95 -12.99 -5.89 3.48
CA GLU A 95 -12.81 -4.59 4.14
C GLU A 95 -12.15 -4.72 5.51
N THR A 96 -12.54 -5.73 6.31
CA THR A 96 -11.93 -6.02 7.62
C THR A 96 -10.50 -6.50 7.46
N LEU A 97 -10.21 -7.34 6.47
CA LEU A 97 -8.85 -7.76 6.13
C LEU A 97 -8.03 -6.59 5.59
N MET A 98 -8.60 -5.71 4.77
CA MET A 98 -7.93 -4.51 4.26
C MET A 98 -7.69 -3.48 5.35
N THR A 99 -8.57 -3.32 6.34
CA THR A 99 -8.34 -2.45 7.51
C THR A 99 -7.33 -3.05 8.49
N ASN A 100 -7.35 -4.37 8.70
CA ASN A 100 -6.32 -5.07 9.48
C ASN A 100 -4.96 -5.04 8.78
N LEU A 101 -4.94 -5.17 7.46
CA LEU A 101 -3.73 -5.05 6.65
C LEU A 101 -3.24 -3.62 6.62
N ALA A 102 -4.11 -2.61 6.50
CA ALA A 102 -3.75 -1.19 6.53
C ALA A 102 -3.25 -0.74 7.91
N SER A 103 -3.85 -1.22 9.00
CA SER A 103 -3.34 -0.95 10.36
C SER A 103 -2.02 -1.67 10.64
N SER A 104 -1.86 -2.90 10.14
CA SER A 104 -0.58 -3.62 10.21
C SER A 104 0.49 -2.94 9.36
N LEU A 105 0.16 -2.50 8.14
CA LEU A 105 1.07 -1.73 7.28
C LEU A 105 1.40 -0.38 7.90
N SER A 106 0.42 0.33 8.48
CA SER A 106 0.66 1.61 9.15
C SER A 106 1.55 1.43 10.40
N SER A 107 1.36 0.35 11.15
CA SER A 107 2.23 0.00 12.29
C SER A 107 3.64 -0.39 11.83
N ILE A 108 3.76 -1.15 10.74
CA ILE A 108 5.05 -1.53 10.14
C ILE A 108 5.74 -0.30 9.56
N MET A 109 5.04 0.55 8.81
CA MET A 109 5.56 1.80 8.26
C MET A 109 5.97 2.76 9.37
N SER A 110 5.18 2.90 10.43
CA SER A 110 5.54 3.72 11.60
C SER A 110 6.78 3.17 12.31
N LYS A 111 6.89 1.85 12.52
CA LYS A 111 8.08 1.22 13.09
C LYS A 111 9.29 1.29 12.15
N GLN A 112 9.08 1.20 10.85
CA GLN A 112 10.11 1.32 9.83
C GLN A 112 10.60 2.75 9.72
N GLU A 113 9.74 3.75 9.87
CA GLU A 113 10.07 5.18 9.88
C GLU A 113 10.75 5.58 11.21
N GLU A 114 10.34 5.01 12.34
CA GLU A 114 11.05 5.18 13.62
C GLU A 114 12.44 4.51 13.59
N SER A 115 12.55 3.37 12.89
CA SER A 115 13.83 2.67 12.66
C SER A 115 14.70 3.40 11.64
N LEU A 116 14.11 3.99 10.59
CA LEU A 116 14.80 4.81 9.59
C LEU A 116 15.31 6.11 10.22
N GLN A 117 14.51 6.78 11.06
CA GLN A 117 14.94 7.96 11.80
C GLN A 117 16.03 7.63 12.83
N LYS A 118 16.01 6.44 13.45
CA LYS A 118 17.12 5.96 14.30
C LYS A 118 18.38 5.66 13.48
N LEU A 119 18.23 5.05 12.30
CA LEU A 119 19.34 4.80 11.37
C LEU A 119 19.91 6.10 10.80
N GLU A 120 19.09 7.08 10.41
CA GLU A 120 19.52 8.40 9.92
C GLU A 120 20.19 9.22 11.03
N ARG A 121 19.69 9.15 12.28
CA ARG A 121 20.38 9.78 13.42
C ARG A 121 21.71 9.10 13.74
N GLN A 122 21.80 7.77 13.62
CA GLN A 122 23.06 7.05 13.77
C GLN A 122 24.01 7.29 12.60
N ASP A 123 23.54 7.36 11.36
CA ASP A 123 24.36 7.63 10.17
C ASP A 123 24.84 9.10 10.15
N ALA A 124 24.01 10.05 10.57
CA ALA A 124 24.40 11.44 10.78
C ALA A 124 25.45 11.56 11.90
N SER A 125 25.22 10.93 13.06
CA SER A 125 26.20 10.91 14.16
C SER A 125 27.51 10.20 13.79
N HIS A 126 27.43 9.11 13.01
CA HIS A 126 28.59 8.35 12.57
C HIS A 126 29.35 9.07 11.45
N THR A 127 28.66 9.77 10.55
CA THR A 127 29.25 10.64 9.53
C THR A 127 29.89 11.88 10.15
N GLU A 128 29.24 12.49 11.15
CA GLU A 128 29.80 13.62 11.90
C GLU A 128 31.03 13.17 12.73
N MET A 129 30.97 12.03 13.41
CA MET A 129 32.11 11.45 14.13
C MET A 129 33.23 11.01 13.20
N LYS A 130 32.93 10.47 12.01
CA LYS A 130 33.92 10.12 10.98
C LYS A 130 34.56 11.36 10.38
N ASN A 131 33.80 12.42 10.11
CA ASN A 131 34.31 13.70 9.63
C ASN A 131 35.16 14.39 10.72
N LEU A 132 34.77 14.31 11.98
CA LEU A 132 35.57 14.76 13.12
C LEU A 132 36.85 13.92 13.28
N MET A 133 36.81 12.59 13.13
CA MET A 133 38.01 11.74 13.17
C MET A 133 38.94 11.97 11.98
N VAL A 134 38.42 12.18 10.77
CA VAL A 134 39.21 12.53 9.58
C VAL A 134 39.80 13.93 9.75
N GLY A 135 39.03 14.89 10.27
CA GLY A 135 39.49 16.23 10.61
C GLY A 135 40.57 16.21 11.69
N LEU A 136 40.40 15.39 12.73
CA LEU A 136 41.36 15.22 13.81
C LEU A 136 42.64 14.52 13.33
N SER A 137 42.52 13.49 12.48
CA SER A 137 43.64 12.79 11.85
C SER A 137 44.42 13.72 10.90
N SER A 138 43.72 14.56 10.13
CA SER A 138 44.32 15.58 9.27
C SER A 138 45.01 16.67 10.11
N ALA A 139 44.39 17.12 11.20
CA ALA A 139 44.97 18.10 12.12
C ALA A 139 46.21 17.56 12.84
N VAL A 140 46.19 16.31 13.31
CA VAL A 140 47.34 15.61 13.88
C VAL A 140 48.45 15.45 12.84
N SER A 141 48.12 15.13 11.59
CA SER A 141 49.11 15.03 10.51
C SER A 141 49.73 16.39 10.16
N ALA A 142 48.92 17.46 10.13
CA ALA A 142 49.39 18.83 9.91
C ALA A 142 50.25 19.34 11.08
N LEU A 143 49.87 19.02 12.32
CA LEU A 143 50.68 19.32 13.51
C LEU A 143 51.98 18.51 13.52
N THR A 144 51.95 17.25 13.12
CA THR A 144 53.15 16.39 12.98
C THR A 144 54.09 16.94 11.90
N SER A 145 53.56 17.39 10.77
CA SER A 145 54.34 18.03 9.71
C SER A 145 54.95 19.35 10.18
N LYS A 146 54.17 20.21 10.85
CA LYS A 146 54.66 21.49 11.42
C LYS A 146 55.69 21.27 12.54
N LEU A 147 55.52 20.22 13.34
CA LEU A 147 56.48 19.83 14.37
C LEU A 147 57.78 19.32 13.74
N ASN A 148 57.71 18.51 12.68
CA ASN A 148 58.88 18.05 11.94
C ASN A 148 59.60 19.20 11.22
N GLU A 149 58.87 20.16 10.64
CA GLU A 149 59.47 21.40 10.09
C GLU A 149 60.10 22.26 11.20
N ALA A 150 59.44 22.42 12.35
CA ALA A 150 59.98 23.19 13.47
C ALA A 150 61.25 22.54 14.05
N VAL A 151 61.25 21.21 14.18
CA VAL A 151 62.43 20.43 14.61
C VAL A 151 63.54 20.52 13.56
N GLY A 152 63.24 20.38 12.27
CA GLY A 152 64.22 20.54 11.19
C GLY A 152 64.82 21.95 11.11
N ASN A 153 63.99 22.99 11.27
CA ASN A 153 64.43 24.38 11.35
C ASN A 153 65.27 24.65 12.61
N GLN A 154 64.95 23.99 13.73
CA GLN A 154 65.75 24.07 14.95
C GLN A 154 67.10 23.37 14.77
N ASP A 155 67.16 22.18 14.17
CA ASP A 155 68.40 21.46 13.86
C ASP A 155 69.29 22.27 12.90
N GLN A 156 68.69 22.94 11.91
CA GLN A 156 69.40 23.84 11.01
C GLN A 156 69.93 25.07 11.75
N LYS A 157 69.13 25.69 12.62
CA LYS A 157 69.54 26.83 13.45
C LYS A 157 70.61 26.43 14.47
N GLN A 158 70.57 25.20 15.01
CA GLN A 158 71.59 24.64 15.89
C GLN A 158 72.89 24.37 15.14
N THR A 159 72.81 23.90 13.89
CA THR A 159 73.96 23.72 13.00
C THR A 159 74.61 25.05 12.62
N GLU A 160 73.80 26.08 12.35
CA GLU A 160 74.27 27.42 12.05
C GLU A 160 74.87 28.11 13.27
N THR A 161 74.26 27.93 14.45
CA THR A 161 74.81 28.39 15.73
C THR A 161 76.12 27.66 16.06
N LYS A 162 76.22 26.35 15.76
CA LYS A 162 77.46 25.58 15.91
C LYS A 162 78.54 26.06 14.94
N LYS A 163 78.21 26.34 13.68
CA LYS A 163 79.15 26.94 12.72
C LYS A 163 79.66 28.31 13.17
N LEU A 164 78.77 29.16 13.72
CA LEU A 164 79.16 30.44 14.32
C LEU A 164 80.04 30.23 15.57
N LEU A 165 79.74 29.23 16.39
CA LEU A 165 80.54 28.88 17.57
C LEU A 165 81.93 28.35 17.19
N ASP A 166 82.03 27.52 16.14
CA ASP A 166 83.29 26.99 15.62
C ASP A 166 84.13 28.13 15.00
N SER A 167 83.47 29.03 14.24
CA SER A 167 84.11 30.23 13.69
C SER A 167 84.60 31.17 14.79
N LEU A 168 83.79 31.39 15.83
CA LEU A 168 84.16 32.20 16.99
C LEU A 168 85.30 31.55 17.79
N SER A 169 85.27 30.22 17.97
CA SER A 169 86.33 29.46 18.62
C SER A 169 87.65 29.56 17.85
N SER A 170 87.60 29.53 16.51
CA SER A 170 88.76 29.76 15.66
C SER A 170 89.31 31.18 15.81
N SER A 171 88.44 32.20 15.79
CA SER A 171 88.85 33.59 16.04
C SER A 171 89.44 33.81 17.43
N VAL A 172 88.86 33.19 18.47
CA VAL A 172 89.39 33.23 19.84
C VAL A 172 90.76 32.53 19.93
N THR A 173 90.95 31.41 19.23
CA THR A 173 92.24 30.70 19.17
C THR A 173 93.31 31.53 18.45
N SER A 174 92.93 32.22 17.38
CA SER A 174 93.81 33.17 16.68
C SER A 174 94.18 34.35 17.58
N LEU A 175 93.22 34.91 18.32
CA LEU A 175 93.47 36.01 19.26
C LEU A 175 94.32 35.57 20.46
N LEU A 176 94.13 34.35 20.97
CA LEU A 176 94.99 33.74 22.00
C LEU A 176 96.41 33.52 21.48
N SER A 177 96.57 33.09 20.24
CA SER A 177 97.89 32.94 19.61
C SER A 177 98.56 34.31 19.41
N ASP A 178 97.83 35.32 18.97
CA ASP A 178 98.32 36.71 18.87
C ASP A 178 98.68 37.28 20.24
N GLN A 179 97.89 36.97 21.29
CA GLN A 179 98.19 37.34 22.67
C GLN A 179 99.48 36.67 23.14
N GLN A 180 99.67 35.37 22.91
CA GLN A 180 100.90 34.66 23.24
C GLN A 180 102.11 35.20 22.48
N ASN A 181 101.94 35.55 21.20
CA ASN A 181 103.01 36.13 20.41
C ASN A 181 103.37 37.54 20.91
N LYS A 182 102.39 38.35 21.32
CA LYS A 182 102.60 39.65 21.98
C LYS A 182 103.25 39.50 23.36
N GLN A 183 102.87 38.47 24.13
CA GLN A 183 103.50 38.15 25.41
C GLN A 183 104.97 37.76 25.24
N HIS A 184 105.27 36.90 24.25
CA HIS A 184 106.64 36.51 23.93
C HIS A 184 107.49 37.71 23.45
N ASN A 185 106.91 38.58 22.62
CA ASN A 185 107.58 39.82 22.20
C ASN A 185 107.83 40.76 23.40
N PHE A 186 106.91 40.83 24.35
CA PHE A 186 107.08 41.61 25.58
C PHE A 186 108.15 41.01 26.50
N GLU A 187 108.20 39.69 26.64
CA GLU A 187 109.25 38.99 27.40
C GLU A 187 110.63 39.19 26.78
N SER A 188 110.73 39.11 25.45
CA SER A 188 111.94 39.45 24.70
C SER A 188 112.35 40.91 24.91
N LEU A 189 111.40 41.84 24.87
CA LEU A 189 111.65 43.26 25.16
C LEU A 189 112.06 43.48 26.62
N SER A 190 111.49 42.75 27.57
CA SER A 190 111.89 42.78 28.99
C SER A 190 113.29 42.22 29.19
N SER A 191 113.68 41.18 28.43
CA SER A 191 115.05 40.67 28.42
C SER A 191 116.02 41.71 27.88
N SER A 192 115.72 42.31 26.73
CA SER A 192 116.53 43.40 26.16
C SER A 192 116.63 44.60 27.12
N LEU A 193 115.56 44.93 27.84
CA LEU A 193 115.59 45.98 28.87
C LEU A 193 116.47 45.59 30.07
N ARG A 194 116.48 44.31 30.46
CA ARG A 194 117.38 43.76 31.49
C ARG A 194 118.83 43.81 31.05
N ASP A 195 119.12 43.48 29.80
CA ASP A 195 120.46 43.55 29.21
C ASP A 195 120.96 44.99 29.12
N VAL A 196 120.10 45.93 28.75
CA VAL A 196 120.39 47.37 28.80
C VAL A 196 120.63 47.82 30.24
N LYS A 197 119.82 47.38 31.21
CA LYS A 197 120.02 47.69 32.62
C LYS A 197 121.36 47.14 33.14
N SER A 198 121.74 45.93 32.74
CA SER A 198 123.06 45.34 33.03
C SER A 198 124.17 46.16 32.39
N SER A 199 124.03 46.49 31.11
CA SER A 199 125.01 47.31 30.38
C SER A 199 125.18 48.68 31.01
N VAL A 200 124.10 49.31 31.50
CA VAL A 200 124.16 50.57 32.26
C VAL A 200 124.84 50.38 33.62
N SER A 201 124.61 49.26 34.30
CA SER A 201 125.31 48.91 35.54
C SER A 201 126.80 48.71 35.31
N ASP A 202 127.18 48.05 34.21
CA ASP A 202 128.56 47.85 33.78
C ASP A 202 129.21 49.18 33.36
N LEU A 203 128.46 50.05 32.68
CA LEU A 203 128.90 51.40 32.35
C LEU A 203 129.08 52.25 33.62
N THR A 204 128.20 52.10 34.60
CA THR A 204 128.28 52.78 35.91
C THR A 204 129.49 52.30 36.70
N SER A 205 129.77 50.99 36.64
CA SER A 205 130.94 50.37 37.26
C SER A 205 132.23 50.81 36.56
N SER A 206 132.22 50.85 35.23
CA SER A 206 133.32 51.36 34.40
C SER A 206 133.54 52.85 34.62
N PHE A 207 132.47 53.64 34.78
CA PHE A 207 132.54 55.05 35.14
C PHE A 207 133.07 55.25 36.56
N SER A 208 132.70 54.40 37.51
CA SER A 208 133.25 54.41 38.87
C SER A 208 134.74 54.05 38.88
N SER A 209 135.15 53.10 38.03
CA SER A 209 136.55 52.73 37.81
C SER A 209 137.33 53.85 37.13
N LEU A 210 136.79 54.46 36.07
CA LEU A 210 137.35 55.66 35.42
C LEU A 210 137.40 56.84 36.37
N SER A 211 136.39 57.03 37.22
CA SER A 211 136.37 58.06 38.27
C SER A 211 137.44 57.80 39.32
N SER A 212 137.73 56.53 39.65
CA SER A 212 138.82 56.13 40.55
C SER A 212 140.19 56.35 39.89
N GLN A 213 140.36 55.94 38.62
CA GLN A 213 141.56 56.18 37.82
C GLN A 213 141.80 57.67 37.57
N LEU A 214 140.73 58.46 37.40
CA LEU A 214 140.78 59.91 37.30
C LEU A 214 141.13 60.52 38.66
N SER A 215 140.64 59.98 39.78
CA SER A 215 141.07 60.39 41.13
C SER A 215 142.58 60.16 41.35
N VAL A 216 143.13 59.07 40.79
CA VAL A 216 144.58 58.78 40.78
C VAL A 216 145.35 59.70 39.82
N THR A 217 144.76 60.07 38.67
CA THR A 217 145.38 60.99 37.68
C THR A 217 145.27 62.46 38.11
N MET A 218 144.29 62.80 38.96
CA MET A 218 144.02 64.14 39.51
C MET A 218 145.02 64.58 40.59
N GLN A 219 146.05 63.80 40.88
CA GLN A 219 147.17 64.26 41.70
C GLN A 219 148.04 65.33 41.01
N ASN A 220 147.79 65.72 39.75
CA ASN A 220 148.67 66.67 39.03
C ASN A 220 148.08 67.72 38.05
N VAL A 221 146.76 67.99 37.91
CA VAL A 221 146.26 69.09 37.03
C VAL A 221 144.94 69.74 37.55
N SER A 222 144.78 71.07 37.37
CA SER A 222 143.76 71.97 37.96
C SER A 222 142.27 71.66 37.62
N GLN A 223 141.37 72.06 38.52
CA GLN A 223 140.27 71.22 39.04
C GLN A 223 138.82 71.74 38.84
N THR A 224 138.51 72.66 37.92
CA THR A 224 137.20 73.37 37.96
C THR A 224 136.16 72.90 36.92
N ASP A 225 136.54 72.79 35.64
CA ASP A 225 135.54 72.54 34.56
C ASP A 225 135.05 71.09 34.49
N VAL A 226 135.95 70.12 34.76
CA VAL A 226 135.62 68.68 34.77
C VAL A 226 134.62 68.34 35.88
N LYS A 227 134.75 68.98 37.06
CA LYS A 227 133.86 68.77 38.21
C LYS A 227 132.45 69.31 37.93
N SER A 228 132.34 70.44 37.23
CA SER A 228 131.08 71.04 36.80
C SER A 228 130.34 70.16 35.79
N LEU A 229 131.05 69.64 34.79
CA LEU A 229 130.50 68.70 33.80
C LEU A 229 130.03 67.39 34.45
N MET A 230 130.80 66.84 35.38
CA MET A 230 130.46 65.61 36.10
C MET A 230 129.20 65.77 36.95
N ASN A 231 129.06 66.90 37.65
CA ASN A 231 127.85 67.21 38.43
C ASN A 231 126.61 67.42 37.52
N SER A 232 126.80 68.08 36.38
CA SER A 232 125.72 68.29 35.39
C SER A 232 125.26 66.97 34.78
N LEU A 233 126.20 66.08 34.44
CA LEU A 233 125.90 64.76 33.91
C LEU A 233 125.22 63.85 34.95
N SER A 234 125.69 63.84 36.19
CA SER A 234 125.05 63.09 37.29
C SER A 234 123.61 63.55 37.54
N SER A 235 123.36 64.86 37.46
CA SER A 235 122.03 65.43 37.57
C SER A 235 121.13 65.03 36.39
N ALA A 236 121.65 65.05 35.16
CA ALA A 236 120.93 64.62 33.97
C ALA A 236 120.59 63.11 34.02
N VAL A 237 121.53 62.27 34.44
CA VAL A 237 121.31 60.82 34.63
C VAL A 237 120.24 60.56 35.70
N SER A 238 120.27 61.30 36.80
CA SER A 238 119.26 61.19 37.87
C SER A 238 117.87 61.60 37.39
N ALA A 239 117.78 62.68 36.60
CA ALA A 239 116.53 63.13 36.01
C ALA A 239 115.96 62.12 35.00
N LEU A 240 116.80 61.56 34.13
CA LEU A 240 116.40 60.50 33.19
C LEU A 240 115.97 59.22 33.91
N THR A 241 116.68 58.84 34.99
CA THR A 241 116.32 57.70 35.83
C THR A 241 114.95 57.90 36.48
N ALA A 242 114.66 59.10 36.98
CA ALA A 242 113.36 59.44 37.56
C ALA A 242 112.25 59.39 36.49
N GLN A 243 112.47 59.96 35.30
CA GLN A 243 111.50 59.91 34.20
C GLN A 243 111.22 58.48 33.73
N LEU A 244 112.27 57.64 33.63
CA LEU A 244 112.12 56.24 33.25
C LEU A 244 111.32 55.45 34.30
N ASN A 245 111.61 55.65 35.59
CA ASN A 245 110.86 55.01 36.67
C ASN A 245 109.38 55.43 36.67
N ASP A 246 109.08 56.70 36.39
CA ASP A 246 107.71 57.21 36.31
C ASP A 246 106.96 56.64 35.08
N ALA A 247 107.65 56.53 33.94
CA ALA A 247 107.12 55.90 32.74
C ALA A 247 106.84 54.40 32.94
N VAL A 248 107.75 53.67 33.60
CA VAL A 248 107.57 52.25 33.94
C VAL A 248 106.37 52.06 34.88
N LYS A 249 106.24 52.87 35.94
CA LYS A 249 105.07 52.82 36.83
C LYS A 249 103.74 53.05 36.10
N LYS A 250 103.70 54.02 35.18
CA LYS A 250 102.53 54.30 34.34
C LYS A 250 102.20 53.11 33.41
N GLN A 251 103.22 52.46 32.85
CA GLN A 251 103.07 51.25 32.03
C GLN A 251 102.49 50.10 32.86
N ASP A 252 103.05 49.82 34.04
CA ASP A 252 102.60 48.75 34.95
C ASP A 252 101.15 48.97 35.40
N GLN A 253 100.78 50.21 35.71
CA GLN A 253 99.41 50.56 36.06
C GLN A 253 98.45 50.29 34.90
N LYS A 254 98.79 50.70 33.68
CA LYS A 254 97.97 50.48 32.49
C LYS A 254 97.85 49.00 32.12
N GLN A 255 98.90 48.22 32.36
CA GLN A 255 98.88 46.77 32.23
C GLN A 255 97.91 46.14 33.23
N SER A 256 98.00 46.51 34.51
CA SER A 256 97.06 46.06 35.56
C SER A 256 95.59 46.38 35.22
N GLU A 257 95.31 47.58 34.70
CA GLU A 257 93.95 47.97 34.28
C GLU A 257 93.44 47.14 33.11
N THR A 258 94.32 46.83 32.15
CA THR A 258 93.99 46.01 30.99
C THR A 258 93.74 44.55 31.39
N GLU A 259 94.58 43.98 32.25
CA GLU A 259 94.42 42.63 32.78
C GLU A 259 93.11 42.48 33.58
N ARG A 260 92.79 43.46 34.44
CA ARG A 260 91.51 43.47 35.18
C ARG A 260 90.30 43.54 34.25
N SER A 261 90.36 44.37 33.21
CA SER A 261 89.28 44.49 32.22
C SER A 261 89.09 43.21 31.42
N LEU A 262 90.20 42.56 31.04
CA LEU A 262 90.20 41.29 30.31
C LEU A 262 89.60 40.16 31.15
N GLU A 263 89.97 40.05 32.42
CA GLU A 263 89.43 38.99 33.30
C GLU A 263 87.93 39.21 33.59
N SER A 264 87.50 40.47 33.72
CA SER A 264 86.08 40.82 33.83
C SER A 264 85.29 40.43 32.58
N LEU A 265 85.85 40.68 31.38
CA LEU A 265 85.21 40.33 30.11
C LEU A 265 85.11 38.81 29.95
N LYS A 266 86.17 38.09 30.28
CA LYS A 266 86.23 36.62 30.25
C LYS A 266 85.19 36.00 31.19
N SER A 267 85.09 36.50 32.41
CA SER A 267 84.10 36.06 33.39
C SER A 267 82.66 36.30 32.89
N SER A 268 82.41 37.45 32.27
CA SER A 268 81.11 37.79 31.68
C SER A 268 80.75 36.89 30.51
N LEU A 269 81.71 36.63 29.60
CA LEU A 269 81.53 35.74 28.46
C LEU A 269 81.28 34.29 28.89
N GLN A 270 82.01 33.82 29.90
CA GLN A 270 81.83 32.49 30.46
C GLN A 270 80.45 32.33 31.11
N THR A 271 79.97 33.36 31.80
CA THR A 271 78.62 33.40 32.38
C THR A 271 77.55 33.36 31.29
N ASP A 272 77.69 34.15 30.22
CA ASP A 272 76.75 34.14 29.09
C ASP A 272 76.75 32.77 28.37
N GLN A 273 77.91 32.14 28.20
CA GLN A 273 78.02 30.80 27.65
C GLN A 273 77.30 29.76 28.52
N GLN A 274 77.48 29.80 29.85
CA GLN A 274 76.80 28.89 30.78
C GLN A 274 75.28 29.09 30.76
N ASN A 275 74.81 30.34 30.75
CA ASN A 275 73.38 30.66 30.67
C ASN A 275 72.76 30.14 29.38
N LYS A 276 73.44 30.31 28.24
CA LYS A 276 72.99 29.76 26.94
C LYS A 276 72.96 28.24 26.94
N GLN A 277 73.95 27.58 27.54
CA GLN A 277 73.99 26.13 27.68
C GLN A 277 72.82 25.62 28.52
N HIS A 278 72.57 26.22 29.69
CA HIS A 278 71.45 25.87 30.55
C HIS A 278 70.09 26.05 29.84
N ASN A 279 69.91 27.17 29.13
CA ASN A 279 68.68 27.41 28.37
C ASN A 279 68.48 26.36 27.26
N PHE A 280 69.57 25.96 26.58
CA PHE A 280 69.51 24.91 25.57
C PHE A 280 69.12 23.55 26.18
N GLU A 281 69.70 23.18 27.32
CA GLU A 281 69.37 21.95 28.04
C GLU A 281 67.91 21.92 28.52
N SER A 282 67.42 23.04 29.06
CA SER A 282 66.02 23.20 29.48
C SER A 282 65.06 23.07 28.30
N LEU A 283 65.37 23.68 27.15
CA LEU A 283 64.57 23.54 25.93
C LEU A 283 64.59 22.10 25.40
N SER A 284 65.74 21.44 25.45
CA SER A 284 65.89 20.03 25.05
C SER A 284 65.10 19.08 25.96
N SER A 285 65.00 19.38 27.27
CA SER A 285 64.12 18.64 28.19
C SER A 285 62.65 18.83 27.81
N SER A 286 62.22 20.08 27.63
CA SER A 286 60.84 20.39 27.26
C SER A 286 60.43 19.73 25.94
N LEU A 287 61.35 19.66 24.97
CA LEU A 287 61.12 18.97 23.70
C LEU A 287 60.96 17.45 23.89
N ARG A 288 61.74 16.83 24.79
CA ARG A 288 61.59 15.40 25.12
C ARG A 288 60.25 15.11 25.79
N ASP A 289 59.83 15.96 26.72
CA ASP A 289 58.54 15.82 27.42
C ASP A 289 57.36 15.96 26.44
N LEU A 290 57.45 16.92 25.52
CA LEU A 290 56.46 17.10 24.47
C LEU A 290 56.41 15.87 23.54
N LYS A 291 57.56 15.32 23.16
CA LYS A 291 57.64 14.10 22.35
C LYS A 291 57.01 12.89 23.05
N SER A 292 57.22 12.75 24.36
CA SER A 292 56.56 11.71 25.16
C SER A 292 55.04 11.89 25.15
N SER A 293 54.58 13.12 25.40
CA SER A 293 53.15 13.45 25.43
C SER A 293 52.45 13.16 24.09
N VAL A 294 53.12 13.45 22.96
CA VAL A 294 52.63 13.11 21.62
C VAL A 294 52.54 11.58 21.41
N SER A 295 53.52 10.83 21.92
CA SER A 295 53.49 9.36 21.86
C SER A 295 52.34 8.76 22.68
N ASP A 296 52.09 9.30 23.87
CA ASP A 296 51.00 8.88 24.74
C ASP A 296 49.63 9.19 24.12
N LEU A 297 49.50 10.38 23.53
CA LEU A 297 48.29 10.76 22.79
C LEU A 297 48.06 9.86 21.58
N THR A 298 49.12 9.53 20.84
CA THR A 298 49.04 8.62 19.68
C THR A 298 48.54 7.23 20.10
N SER A 299 49.07 6.72 21.22
CA SER A 299 48.65 5.43 21.78
C SER A 299 47.19 5.46 22.25
N SER A 300 46.77 6.56 22.86
CA SER A 300 45.38 6.77 23.31
C SER A 300 44.41 6.82 22.13
N VAL A 301 44.76 7.51 21.05
CA VAL A 301 43.96 7.55 19.80
C VAL A 301 43.86 6.16 19.17
N ALA A 302 44.95 5.40 19.13
CA ALA A 302 44.93 4.02 18.63
C ALA A 302 44.01 3.12 19.46
N SER A 303 44.06 3.26 20.79
CA SER A 303 43.17 2.52 21.71
C SER A 303 41.70 2.86 21.48
N LEU A 304 41.36 4.15 21.40
CA LEU A 304 39.99 4.61 21.13
C LEU A 304 39.49 4.14 19.77
N SER A 305 40.33 4.18 18.73
CA SER A 305 40.00 3.66 17.40
C SER A 305 39.69 2.16 17.44
N SER A 306 40.49 1.38 18.18
CA SER A 306 40.24 -0.05 18.38
C SER A 306 38.93 -0.30 19.14
N GLN A 307 38.67 0.43 20.23
CA GLN A 307 37.43 0.31 21.00
C GLN A 307 36.20 0.64 20.14
N LEU A 308 36.26 1.71 19.33
CA LEU A 308 35.18 2.09 18.44
C LEU A 308 34.90 1.01 17.38
N SER A 309 35.95 0.41 16.81
CA SER A 309 35.83 -0.69 15.85
C SER A 309 35.14 -1.92 16.47
N VAL A 310 35.51 -2.29 17.69
CA VAL A 310 34.89 -3.42 18.41
C VAL A 310 33.42 -3.13 18.72
N MET A 311 33.10 -1.93 19.19
CA MET A 311 31.73 -1.52 19.52
C MET A 311 30.83 -1.58 18.27
N LEU A 312 31.27 -0.99 17.16
CA LEU A 312 30.56 -1.04 15.88
C LEU A 312 30.34 -2.48 15.39
N GLN A 313 31.36 -3.33 15.48
CA GLN A 313 31.25 -4.73 15.06
C GLN A 313 30.26 -5.52 15.94
N GLN A 314 30.27 -5.29 17.25
CA GLN A 314 29.35 -5.97 18.17
C GLN A 314 27.90 -5.54 17.96
N ASP A 315 27.65 -4.23 17.82
CA ASP A 315 26.31 -3.69 17.62
C ASP A 315 25.71 -4.18 16.29
N VAL A 316 26.49 -4.11 15.20
CA VAL A 316 26.06 -4.63 13.88
C VAL A 316 25.76 -6.13 13.96
N LYS A 317 26.60 -6.91 14.64
CA LYS A 317 26.37 -8.36 14.80
C LYS A 317 25.13 -8.67 15.62
N SER A 318 24.89 -7.92 16.70
CA SER A 318 23.70 -8.04 17.55
C SER A 318 22.42 -7.73 16.76
N LEU A 319 22.42 -6.62 16.01
CA LEU A 319 21.34 -6.24 15.12
C LEU A 319 21.06 -7.32 14.06
N MET A 320 22.11 -7.85 13.43
CA MET A 320 21.96 -8.88 12.41
C MET A 320 21.37 -10.18 12.97
N ASN A 321 21.77 -10.57 14.18
CA ASN A 321 21.19 -11.73 14.87
C ASN A 321 19.71 -11.52 15.21
N SER A 322 19.35 -10.34 15.73
CA SER A 322 17.97 -9.99 16.06
C SER A 322 17.08 -9.95 14.81
N LEU A 323 17.60 -9.39 13.72
CA LEU A 323 16.93 -9.39 12.41
C LEU A 323 16.72 -10.82 11.90
N ASN A 324 17.75 -11.66 11.95
CA ASN A 324 17.67 -13.04 11.48
C ASN A 324 16.66 -13.88 12.29
N PHE A 325 16.59 -13.66 13.61
CA PHE A 325 15.57 -14.26 14.47
C PHE A 325 14.16 -13.82 14.06
N THR A 326 13.97 -12.52 13.83
CA THR A 326 12.67 -11.96 13.44
C THR A 326 12.22 -12.50 12.08
N VAL A 327 13.12 -12.55 11.10
CA VAL A 327 12.86 -13.12 9.77
C VAL A 327 12.49 -14.59 9.87
N SER A 328 13.18 -15.36 10.72
CA SER A 328 12.88 -16.79 10.93
C SER A 328 11.49 -16.99 11.55
N ALA A 329 11.12 -16.18 12.55
CA ALA A 329 9.80 -16.24 13.19
C ALA A 329 8.67 -15.87 12.21
N LEU A 330 8.87 -14.81 11.41
CA LEU A 330 7.92 -14.41 10.36
C LEU A 330 7.77 -15.50 9.30
N THR A 331 8.88 -16.11 8.87
CA THR A 331 8.88 -17.22 7.91
C THR A 331 8.08 -18.40 8.43
N SER A 332 8.27 -18.78 9.70
CA SER A 332 7.48 -19.86 10.32
C SER A 332 6.00 -19.53 10.36
N THR A 333 5.65 -18.31 10.78
CA THR A 333 4.25 -17.85 10.87
C THR A 333 3.57 -17.85 9.50
N LEU A 334 4.30 -17.39 8.47
CA LEU A 334 3.81 -17.37 7.09
C LEU A 334 3.58 -18.81 6.58
N ASN A 335 4.51 -19.72 6.82
CA ASN A 335 4.38 -21.12 6.42
C ASN A 335 3.18 -21.80 7.10
N ASP A 336 2.93 -21.52 8.38
CA ASP A 336 1.76 -22.06 9.09
C ASP A 336 0.45 -21.49 8.56
N ALA A 337 0.43 -20.20 8.20
CA ALA A 337 -0.74 -19.56 7.58
C ALA A 337 -1.04 -20.17 6.19
N VAL A 338 -0.01 -20.36 5.36
CA VAL A 338 -0.14 -21.00 4.04
C VAL A 338 -0.67 -22.42 4.19
N LYS A 339 -0.12 -23.23 5.09
CA LYS A 339 -0.62 -24.60 5.35
C LYS A 339 -2.10 -24.62 5.76
N LYS A 340 -2.52 -23.69 6.63
CA LYS A 340 -3.93 -23.58 7.03
C LYS A 340 -4.83 -23.19 5.85
N GLN A 341 -4.34 -22.35 4.95
CA GLN A 341 -5.07 -21.97 3.75
C GLN A 341 -5.19 -23.14 2.76
N ASP A 342 -4.11 -23.89 2.53
CA ASP A 342 -4.13 -25.11 1.71
C ASP A 342 -5.10 -26.16 2.25
N GLN A 343 -5.14 -26.34 3.57
CA GLN A 343 -6.10 -27.25 4.22
C GLN A 343 -7.55 -26.81 3.97
N LYS A 344 -7.86 -25.52 4.15
CA LYS A 344 -9.19 -24.97 3.87
C LYS A 344 -9.56 -25.09 2.40
N GLN A 345 -8.62 -24.85 1.49
CA GLN A 345 -8.85 -25.03 0.06
C GLN A 345 -9.19 -26.49 -0.26
N THR A 346 -8.42 -27.44 0.28
CA THR A 346 -8.67 -28.88 0.08
C THR A 346 -10.04 -29.30 0.64
N GLU A 347 -10.46 -28.77 1.79
CA GLU A 347 -11.78 -29.04 2.38
C GLU A 347 -12.93 -28.46 1.53
N THR A 348 -12.72 -27.27 0.98
CA THR A 348 -13.65 -26.63 0.06
C THR A 348 -13.79 -27.43 -1.23
N GLU A 349 -12.67 -27.90 -1.80
CA GLU A 349 -12.66 -28.76 -2.99
C GLU A 349 -13.39 -30.08 -2.73
N ARG A 350 -13.17 -30.76 -1.59
CA ARG A 350 -13.94 -31.97 -1.23
C ARG A 350 -15.43 -31.71 -1.09
N SER A 351 -15.79 -30.58 -0.48
CA SER A 351 -17.19 -30.19 -0.32
C SER A 351 -17.84 -29.91 -1.68
N LEU A 352 -17.11 -29.26 -2.57
CA LEU A 352 -17.56 -28.98 -3.95
C LEU A 352 -17.74 -30.28 -4.75
N ASP A 353 -16.81 -31.23 -4.65
CA ASP A 353 -16.92 -32.53 -5.30
C ASP A 353 -18.13 -33.33 -4.77
N THR A 354 -18.35 -33.32 -3.46
CA THR A 354 -19.50 -33.97 -2.84
C THR A 354 -20.81 -33.36 -3.34
N LEU A 355 -20.90 -32.02 -3.38
CA LEU A 355 -22.06 -31.31 -3.88
C LEU A 355 -22.29 -31.61 -5.36
N LYS A 356 -21.23 -31.65 -6.16
CA LYS A 356 -21.28 -31.98 -7.59
C LYS A 356 -21.82 -33.39 -7.81
N SER A 357 -21.35 -34.38 -7.05
CA SER A 357 -21.86 -35.75 -7.12
C SER A 357 -23.34 -35.84 -6.72
N SER A 358 -23.77 -35.12 -5.67
CA SER A 358 -25.17 -35.09 -5.25
C SER A 358 -26.07 -34.48 -6.33
N VAL A 359 -25.70 -33.31 -6.86
CA VAL A 359 -26.44 -32.64 -7.93
C VAL A 359 -26.54 -33.53 -9.17
N GLN A 360 -25.45 -34.21 -9.53
CA GLN A 360 -25.43 -35.10 -10.68
C GLN A 360 -26.32 -36.34 -10.48
N SER A 361 -26.34 -36.90 -9.26
CA SER A 361 -27.26 -37.98 -8.90
C SER A 361 -28.71 -37.53 -8.99
N ASP A 362 -29.05 -36.36 -8.43
CA ASP A 362 -30.40 -35.81 -8.48
C ASP A 362 -30.86 -35.53 -9.91
N GLN A 363 -29.96 -35.02 -10.76
CA GLN A 363 -30.23 -34.82 -12.18
C GLN A 363 -30.50 -36.15 -12.90
N GLN A 364 -29.74 -37.20 -12.61
CA GLN A 364 -29.98 -38.54 -13.18
C GLN A 364 -31.30 -39.14 -12.69
N ASN A 365 -31.64 -38.96 -11.42
CA ASN A 365 -32.90 -39.42 -10.84
C ASN A 365 -34.09 -38.75 -11.53
N LYS A 366 -34.07 -37.42 -11.64
CA LYS A 366 -35.11 -36.66 -12.35
C LYS A 366 -35.22 -37.05 -13.83
N GLN A 367 -34.10 -37.38 -14.48
CA GLN A 367 -34.14 -37.87 -15.86
C GLN A 367 -34.84 -39.23 -15.96
N ARG A 368 -34.59 -40.15 -15.01
CA ARG A 368 -35.27 -41.45 -14.96
C ARG A 368 -36.78 -41.28 -14.71
N ASP A 369 -37.15 -40.41 -13.79
CA ASP A 369 -38.56 -40.12 -13.48
C ASP A 369 -39.27 -39.52 -14.70
N LEU A 370 -38.61 -38.61 -15.43
CA LEU A 370 -39.14 -38.02 -16.66
C LEU A 370 -39.42 -39.08 -17.74
N GLU A 371 -38.48 -40.00 -17.97
CA GLU A 371 -38.66 -41.06 -18.96
C GLU A 371 -39.74 -42.06 -18.54
N SER A 372 -39.83 -42.38 -17.24
CA SER A 372 -40.92 -43.18 -16.69
C SER A 372 -42.28 -42.52 -16.93
N LEU A 373 -42.39 -41.22 -16.64
CA LEU A 373 -43.63 -40.46 -16.84
C LEU A 373 -44.03 -40.40 -18.32
N LYS A 374 -43.06 -40.21 -19.23
CA LYS A 374 -43.31 -40.27 -20.68
C LYS A 374 -43.88 -41.61 -21.11
N SER A 375 -43.34 -42.72 -20.58
CA SER A 375 -43.86 -44.06 -20.87
C SER A 375 -45.31 -44.20 -20.40
N SER A 376 -45.60 -43.83 -19.15
CA SER A 376 -46.96 -43.88 -18.60
C SER A 376 -47.95 -43.02 -19.39
N ILE A 377 -47.54 -41.84 -19.85
CA ILE A 377 -48.36 -40.99 -20.73
C ILE A 377 -48.65 -41.68 -22.07
N SER A 378 -47.66 -42.37 -22.64
CA SER A 378 -47.84 -43.15 -23.87
C SER A 378 -48.83 -44.30 -23.69
N ASP A 379 -48.73 -45.04 -22.59
CA ASP A 379 -49.62 -46.16 -22.26
C ASP A 379 -51.06 -45.69 -22.03
N LEU A 380 -51.22 -44.58 -21.29
CA LEU A 380 -52.51 -43.93 -21.11
C LEU A 380 -53.09 -43.46 -22.44
N LYS A 381 -52.27 -42.88 -23.33
CA LYS A 381 -52.71 -42.46 -24.66
C LYS A 381 -53.21 -43.63 -25.50
N SER A 382 -52.55 -44.78 -25.46
CA SER A 382 -53.02 -46.02 -26.12
C SER A 382 -54.36 -46.47 -25.53
N SER A 383 -54.45 -46.53 -24.20
CA SER A 383 -55.67 -46.95 -23.51
C SER A 383 -56.87 -46.04 -23.85
N VAL A 384 -56.66 -44.73 -23.92
CA VAL A 384 -57.69 -43.76 -24.34
C VAL A 384 -58.11 -44.01 -25.79
N SER A 385 -57.18 -44.33 -26.70
CA SER A 385 -57.49 -44.67 -28.10
C SER A 385 -58.36 -45.94 -28.20
N ASP A 386 -58.03 -46.97 -27.42
CA ASP A 386 -58.77 -48.24 -27.39
C ASP A 386 -60.17 -48.06 -26.80
N LEU A 387 -60.28 -47.31 -25.70
CA LEU A 387 -61.56 -46.91 -25.10
C LEU A 387 -62.40 -46.09 -26.10
N THR A 388 -61.80 -45.14 -26.80
CA THR A 388 -62.50 -44.33 -27.82
C THR A 388 -63.07 -45.20 -28.93
N SER A 389 -62.28 -46.16 -29.42
CA SER A 389 -62.71 -47.12 -30.45
C SER A 389 -63.84 -48.03 -29.95
N SER A 390 -63.74 -48.48 -28.70
CA SER A 390 -64.77 -49.29 -28.04
C SER A 390 -66.08 -48.52 -27.88
N VAL A 391 -66.02 -47.25 -27.42
CA VAL A 391 -67.18 -46.36 -27.30
C VAL A 391 -67.82 -46.11 -28.66
N ALA A 392 -67.04 -45.87 -29.71
CA ALA A 392 -67.58 -45.72 -31.07
C ALA A 392 -68.33 -46.98 -31.53
N SER A 393 -67.81 -48.17 -31.22
CA SER A 393 -68.47 -49.45 -31.54
C SER A 393 -69.75 -49.70 -30.73
N LEU A 394 -69.78 -49.28 -29.46
CA LEU A 394 -70.97 -49.37 -28.62
C LEU A 394 -72.02 -48.37 -29.06
N SER A 395 -71.62 -47.14 -29.42
CA SER A 395 -72.50 -46.11 -29.96
C SER A 395 -73.16 -46.56 -31.26
N SER A 396 -72.42 -47.20 -32.17
CA SER A 396 -73.01 -47.71 -33.41
C SER A 396 -73.98 -48.88 -33.15
N LYS A 397 -73.62 -49.82 -32.27
CA LYS A 397 -74.53 -50.89 -31.82
C LYS A 397 -75.78 -50.34 -31.14
N GLN A 398 -75.63 -49.33 -30.29
CA GLN A 398 -76.73 -48.64 -29.62
C GLN A 398 -77.65 -48.00 -30.65
N GLN A 399 -77.12 -47.24 -31.61
CA GLN A 399 -77.91 -46.62 -32.67
C GLN A 399 -78.64 -47.66 -33.53
N THR A 400 -78.01 -48.80 -33.81
CA THR A 400 -78.67 -49.92 -34.52
C THR A 400 -79.79 -50.54 -33.69
N SER A 401 -79.59 -50.68 -32.37
CA SER A 401 -80.61 -51.21 -31.45
C SER A 401 -81.76 -50.23 -31.25
N GLU A 402 -81.48 -48.93 -31.15
CA GLU A 402 -82.46 -47.86 -31.09
C GLU A 402 -83.28 -47.79 -32.38
N GLU A 403 -82.66 -47.96 -33.55
CA GLU A 403 -83.38 -48.03 -34.82
C GLU A 403 -84.26 -49.28 -34.90
N ARG A 404 -83.79 -50.44 -34.41
CA ARG A 404 -84.62 -51.66 -34.31
C ARG A 404 -85.78 -51.51 -33.34
N VAL A 405 -85.53 -50.93 -32.15
CA VAL A 405 -86.57 -50.65 -31.15
C VAL A 405 -87.55 -49.63 -31.72
N MET A 406 -87.09 -48.53 -32.33
CA MET A 406 -87.95 -47.51 -32.93
C MET A 406 -88.75 -48.05 -34.12
N ASN A 407 -88.21 -48.97 -34.91
CA ASN A 407 -88.96 -49.63 -35.98
C ASN A 407 -90.00 -50.61 -35.39
N ALA A 408 -89.66 -51.40 -34.37
CA ALA A 408 -90.61 -52.24 -33.65
C ALA A 408 -91.68 -51.42 -32.89
N LEU A 409 -91.29 -50.27 -32.32
CA LEU A 409 -92.17 -49.32 -31.65
C LEU A 409 -93.06 -48.61 -32.66
N LYS A 410 -92.56 -48.28 -33.87
CA LYS A 410 -93.39 -47.76 -34.98
C LYS A 410 -94.40 -48.81 -35.40
N GLU A 411 -94.02 -50.07 -35.53
CA GLU A 411 -94.96 -51.17 -35.82
C GLU A 411 -96.00 -51.33 -34.69
N MET A 412 -95.60 -51.24 -33.41
CA MET A 412 -96.50 -51.28 -32.25
C MET A 412 -97.39 -50.03 -32.08
N ILE A 413 -96.88 -48.82 -32.33
CA ILE A 413 -97.62 -47.54 -32.24
C ILE A 413 -98.56 -47.37 -33.44
N THR A 414 -98.19 -47.90 -34.62
CA THR A 414 -99.14 -48.05 -35.73
C THR A 414 -100.32 -48.95 -35.33
N ASN A 415 -100.11 -49.84 -34.35
CA ASN A 415 -101.14 -50.67 -33.73
C ASN A 415 -101.75 -50.08 -32.43
N MET A 416 -101.23 -48.97 -31.86
CA MET A 416 -101.69 -48.33 -30.61
C MET A 416 -101.59 -46.78 -30.67
N CYS A 417 -102.73 -46.12 -30.87
CA CYS A 417 -102.99 -44.68 -31.10
C CYS A 417 -102.56 -43.64 -30.03
N THR A 418 -102.42 -42.36 -30.46
CA THR A 418 -102.70 -41.06 -29.77
C THR A 418 -101.97 -40.60 -28.47
N LYS A 419 -101.48 -39.33 -28.48
CA LYS A 419 -101.24 -38.33 -27.37
C LYS A 419 -100.11 -38.51 -26.31
N THR A 420 -99.00 -37.78 -26.55
CA THR A 420 -98.28 -36.73 -25.74
C THR A 420 -97.99 -36.78 -24.21
N THR A 421 -96.68 -36.54 -23.89
CA THR A 421 -96.02 -35.58 -22.91
C THR A 421 -96.33 -35.67 -21.38
N ASP A 422 -95.59 -35.18 -20.38
CA ASP A 422 -94.48 -34.21 -20.18
C ASP A 422 -93.92 -34.39 -18.72
N VAL A 423 -92.68 -33.97 -18.41
CA VAL A 423 -92.11 -33.96 -17.04
C VAL A 423 -91.89 -32.52 -16.57
N SER A 424 -92.38 -32.20 -15.36
CA SER A 424 -92.41 -30.87 -14.75
C SER A 424 -91.03 -30.27 -14.43
N VAL A 425 -90.80 -29.03 -14.86
CA VAL A 425 -89.61 -28.21 -14.56
C VAL A 425 -89.75 -27.55 -13.17
N ALA A 426 -88.71 -27.66 -12.32
CA ALA A 426 -88.64 -27.01 -11.00
C ALA A 426 -88.69 -25.47 -11.11
N LYS A 427 -89.37 -24.80 -10.17
CA LYS A 427 -89.50 -23.32 -10.10
C LYS A 427 -89.10 -22.80 -8.71
N CYS A 428 -88.36 -21.69 -8.67
CA CYS A 428 -88.00 -20.99 -7.42
C CYS A 428 -89.11 -20.03 -6.93
N LYS A 429 -89.10 -19.70 -5.63
CA LYS A 429 -89.95 -18.64 -5.05
C LYS A 429 -89.66 -17.29 -5.73
N PRO A 430 -90.63 -16.35 -5.86
CA PRO A 430 -90.36 -15.01 -6.39
C PRO A 430 -89.20 -14.31 -5.65
N GLY A 431 -88.31 -13.65 -6.39
CA GLY A 431 -87.10 -13.02 -5.84
C GLY A 431 -85.88 -13.95 -5.72
N TRP A 432 -86.05 -15.24 -6.00
CA TRP A 432 -84.96 -16.22 -6.01
C TRP A 432 -84.55 -16.57 -7.45
N ILE A 433 -83.26 -16.77 -7.66
CA ILE A 433 -82.67 -17.11 -8.96
C ILE A 433 -82.43 -18.63 -9.00
N LEU A 434 -82.99 -19.29 -10.02
CA LEU A 434 -82.72 -20.71 -10.29
C LEU A 434 -81.36 -20.87 -10.94
N TYR A 435 -80.47 -21.65 -10.32
CA TYR A 435 -79.25 -22.13 -10.94
C TYR A 435 -79.11 -23.63 -10.68
N LYS A 436 -79.13 -24.42 -11.77
CA LYS A 436 -79.22 -25.89 -11.71
C LYS A 436 -80.41 -26.35 -10.84
N SER A 437 -80.16 -27.17 -9.82
CA SER A 437 -81.14 -27.70 -8.87
C SER A 437 -81.16 -26.91 -7.56
N SER A 438 -80.83 -25.62 -7.59
CA SER A 438 -80.86 -24.77 -6.39
C SER A 438 -81.40 -23.38 -6.68
N CYS A 439 -82.07 -22.80 -5.69
CA CYS A 439 -82.55 -21.43 -5.69
C CYS A 439 -81.64 -20.57 -4.82
N PHE A 440 -81.26 -19.40 -5.32
CA PHE A 440 -80.40 -18.44 -4.62
C PHE A 440 -81.12 -17.12 -4.38
N LEU A 441 -81.02 -16.58 -3.16
CA LEU A 441 -81.48 -15.23 -2.83
C LEU A 441 -80.26 -14.38 -2.48
N PHE A 442 -80.08 -13.28 -3.20
CA PHE A 442 -79.06 -12.27 -2.89
C PHE A 442 -79.77 -11.12 -2.16
N SER A 443 -79.41 -10.87 -0.90
CA SER A 443 -80.13 -9.89 -0.09
C SER A 443 -79.91 -8.46 -0.60
N SER A 444 -80.94 -7.62 -0.45
CA SER A 444 -80.79 -6.16 -0.49
C SER A 444 -80.32 -5.61 0.86
N ASP A 445 -80.73 -6.26 1.94
CA ASP A 445 -80.52 -5.82 3.31
C ASP A 445 -79.15 -6.25 3.82
N GLU A 446 -78.59 -5.44 4.71
CA GLU A 446 -77.30 -5.68 5.36
C GLU A 446 -77.49 -6.13 6.80
N LEU A 447 -77.06 -7.36 7.08
CA LEU A 447 -77.17 -8.02 8.38
C LEU A 447 -75.79 -8.48 8.84
N ASN A 448 -75.60 -8.63 10.15
CA ASN A 448 -74.41 -9.33 10.63
C ASN A 448 -74.51 -10.83 10.29
N TRP A 449 -73.42 -11.58 10.39
CA TRP A 449 -73.39 -12.97 9.90
C TRP A 449 -74.42 -13.87 10.61
N THR A 450 -74.61 -13.67 11.92
CA THR A 450 -75.58 -14.43 12.73
C THR A 450 -77.01 -14.10 12.32
N GLU A 451 -77.32 -12.81 12.18
CA GLU A 451 -78.63 -12.32 11.70
C GLU A 451 -78.93 -12.85 10.28
N ALA A 452 -77.94 -12.85 9.38
CA ALA A 452 -78.06 -13.36 8.02
C ALA A 452 -78.33 -14.88 7.99
N ARG A 453 -77.63 -15.66 8.82
CA ARG A 453 -77.89 -17.09 9.00
C ARG A 453 -79.33 -17.34 9.44
N ASP A 454 -79.79 -16.61 10.45
CA ASP A 454 -81.13 -16.77 11.01
C ASP A 454 -82.21 -16.31 10.03
N TYR A 455 -81.94 -15.28 9.23
CA TYR A 455 -82.80 -14.86 8.12
C TYR A 455 -82.96 -15.98 7.09
N CYS A 456 -81.85 -16.57 6.61
CA CYS A 456 -81.94 -17.65 5.62
C CYS A 456 -82.72 -18.84 6.18
N LYS A 457 -82.50 -19.18 7.44
CA LYS A 457 -83.24 -20.25 8.13
C LYS A 457 -84.75 -19.96 8.19
N ALA A 458 -85.14 -18.71 8.44
CA ALA A 458 -86.55 -18.29 8.43
C ALA A 458 -87.22 -18.35 7.03
N GLN A 459 -86.42 -18.44 5.96
CA GLN A 459 -86.90 -18.62 4.58
C GLN A 459 -86.94 -20.09 4.12
N ASP A 460 -86.75 -21.03 5.04
CA ASP A 460 -86.52 -22.47 4.79
C ASP A 460 -85.27 -22.71 3.92
N ALA A 461 -84.22 -21.92 4.16
CA ALA A 461 -82.97 -21.93 3.41
C ALA A 461 -81.75 -21.96 4.33
N LEU A 462 -80.57 -22.13 3.74
CA LEU A 462 -79.29 -22.02 4.42
C LEU A 462 -78.55 -20.78 3.93
N LEU A 463 -77.80 -20.12 4.82
CA LEU A 463 -76.77 -19.18 4.38
C LEU A 463 -75.80 -19.95 3.46
N LEU A 464 -75.37 -19.32 2.36
CA LEU A 464 -74.83 -20.02 1.21
C LEU A 464 -73.68 -20.99 1.55
N LYS A 465 -73.93 -22.28 1.37
CA LYS A 465 -72.89 -23.30 1.20
C LYS A 465 -72.50 -23.39 -0.27
N ILE A 466 -71.25 -23.04 -0.55
CA ILE A 466 -70.72 -23.07 -1.92
C ILE A 466 -70.29 -24.51 -2.24
N GLN A 467 -70.74 -25.03 -3.39
CA GLN A 467 -70.31 -26.35 -3.86
C GLN A 467 -68.93 -26.27 -4.52
N GLU A 468 -68.18 -27.38 -4.52
CA GLU A 468 -66.91 -27.52 -5.25
C GLU A 468 -67.14 -27.64 -6.77
N ASP A 469 -67.73 -26.61 -7.37
CA ASP A 469 -68.05 -26.52 -8.80
C ASP A 469 -67.68 -25.14 -9.36
N ASP A 470 -66.74 -25.11 -10.30
CA ASP A 470 -66.28 -23.88 -10.97
C ASP A 470 -67.42 -23.09 -11.61
N LYS A 471 -68.45 -23.78 -12.13
CA LYS A 471 -69.57 -23.11 -12.78
C LYS A 471 -70.47 -22.40 -11.79
N GLU A 472 -70.68 -22.97 -10.60
CA GLU A 472 -71.40 -22.32 -9.51
C GLU A 472 -70.62 -21.09 -9.02
N TRP A 473 -69.30 -21.19 -8.89
CA TRP A 473 -68.45 -20.05 -8.52
C TRP A 473 -68.56 -18.89 -9.52
N ALA A 474 -68.52 -19.17 -10.82
CA ALA A 474 -68.70 -18.16 -11.86
C ALA A 474 -70.10 -17.52 -11.80
N PHE A 475 -71.14 -18.31 -11.52
CA PHE A 475 -72.50 -17.81 -11.32
C PHE A 475 -72.59 -16.86 -10.12
N LEU A 476 -72.00 -17.23 -8.98
CA LEU A 476 -71.96 -16.39 -7.78
C LEU A 476 -71.24 -15.06 -8.08
N ASN A 477 -70.05 -15.11 -8.68
CA ASN A 477 -69.28 -13.91 -9.02
C ASN A 477 -70.02 -12.94 -9.95
N ASN A 478 -70.81 -13.45 -10.90
CA ASN A 478 -71.61 -12.62 -11.79
C ASN A 478 -72.74 -11.85 -11.06
N HIS A 479 -73.14 -12.29 -9.87
CA HIS A 479 -74.21 -11.65 -9.08
C HIS A 479 -73.67 -10.92 -7.84
N THR A 480 -72.47 -11.25 -7.38
CA THR A 480 -71.87 -10.61 -6.20
C THR A 480 -71.00 -9.42 -6.55
N ILE A 481 -70.16 -9.49 -7.59
CA ILE A 481 -69.23 -8.41 -7.96
C ILE A 481 -70.02 -7.17 -8.43
N PRO A 482 -69.69 -5.95 -7.96
CA PRO A 482 -68.52 -5.56 -7.16
C PRO A 482 -68.79 -5.42 -5.65
N THR A 483 -69.78 -6.12 -5.10
CA THR A 483 -70.20 -6.02 -3.68
C THR A 483 -69.76 -7.24 -2.87
N SER A 484 -69.68 -7.10 -1.54
CA SER A 484 -69.42 -8.21 -0.63
C SER A 484 -70.70 -8.87 -0.12
N TYR A 485 -70.66 -10.19 0.05
CA TYR A 485 -71.78 -10.95 0.62
C TYR A 485 -71.29 -11.99 1.63
N TRP A 486 -71.98 -12.09 2.77
CA TRP A 486 -71.84 -13.21 3.68
C TRP A 486 -72.19 -14.54 3.00
N VAL A 487 -71.36 -15.54 3.28
CA VAL A 487 -71.62 -16.93 2.94
C VAL A 487 -71.65 -17.76 4.22
N GLY A 488 -72.21 -18.96 4.13
CA GLY A 488 -72.47 -19.82 5.28
C GLY A 488 -71.23 -20.52 5.81
N LEU A 489 -70.07 -19.87 5.86
CA LEU A 489 -68.80 -20.44 6.29
C LEU A 489 -68.24 -19.64 7.47
N THR A 490 -67.93 -20.33 8.57
CA THR A 490 -67.42 -19.73 9.82
C THR A 490 -66.51 -20.69 10.55
N ASP A 491 -65.57 -20.20 11.34
CA ASP A 491 -64.77 -20.98 12.30
C ASP A 491 -65.03 -20.62 13.77
N GLN A 492 -65.95 -19.67 14.04
CA GLN A 492 -66.28 -19.13 15.36
C GLN A 492 -66.55 -20.20 16.45
N THR A 493 -67.19 -21.31 16.10
CA THR A 493 -67.60 -22.33 17.09
C THR A 493 -66.48 -23.30 17.47
N THR A 494 -65.61 -23.68 16.52
CA THR A 494 -64.66 -24.79 16.69
C THR A 494 -63.21 -24.40 16.45
N GLY A 495 -62.94 -23.16 16.04
CA GLY A 495 -61.63 -22.74 15.51
C GLY A 495 -61.25 -23.47 14.21
N GLN A 496 -62.23 -24.05 13.53
CA GLN A 496 -62.07 -24.73 12.24
C GLN A 496 -63.20 -24.31 11.32
N TRP A 497 -62.86 -23.95 10.09
CA TRP A 497 -63.82 -23.54 9.07
C TRP A 497 -64.87 -24.63 8.81
N ARG A 498 -66.13 -24.27 9.00
CA ARG A 498 -67.31 -25.14 8.85
C ARG A 498 -68.43 -24.40 8.14
N TRP A 499 -69.15 -25.14 7.31
CA TRP A 499 -70.38 -24.64 6.71
C TRP A 499 -71.51 -24.61 7.75
N VAL A 500 -72.54 -23.79 7.53
CA VAL A 500 -73.73 -23.66 8.41
C VAL A 500 -74.54 -24.94 8.60
N ASP A 501 -74.27 -26.00 7.83
CA ASP A 501 -74.83 -27.34 7.99
C ASP A 501 -73.89 -28.30 8.73
N ASP A 502 -72.91 -27.76 9.46
CA ASP A 502 -71.85 -28.47 10.19
C ASP A 502 -70.90 -29.32 9.32
N THR A 503 -70.93 -29.16 7.99
CA THR A 503 -69.96 -29.82 7.11
C THR A 503 -68.59 -29.16 7.27
N PRO A 504 -67.50 -29.93 7.53
CA PRO A 504 -66.14 -29.39 7.53
C PRO A 504 -65.77 -28.77 6.18
N TYR A 505 -65.14 -27.61 6.18
CA TYR A 505 -64.60 -27.01 4.97
C TYR A 505 -63.18 -27.50 4.71
N ILE A 506 -62.94 -28.02 3.50
CA ILE A 506 -61.58 -28.35 3.04
C ILE A 506 -60.99 -27.08 2.42
N MET A 507 -59.92 -26.57 3.04
CA MET A 507 -59.29 -25.32 2.65
C MET A 507 -58.83 -25.34 1.19
N ASN A 508 -59.49 -24.55 0.33
CA ASN A 508 -59.09 -24.35 -1.06
C ASN A 508 -58.50 -22.95 -1.25
N LYS A 509 -57.18 -22.84 -1.17
CA LYS A 509 -56.44 -21.56 -1.24
C LYS A 509 -56.71 -20.74 -2.50
N GLU A 510 -57.13 -21.36 -3.60
CA GLU A 510 -57.41 -20.64 -4.85
C GLU A 510 -58.68 -19.78 -4.77
N ARG A 511 -59.62 -20.19 -3.89
CA ARG A 511 -60.91 -19.53 -3.64
C ARG A 511 -60.84 -18.36 -2.67
N TRP A 512 -59.77 -18.27 -1.87
CA TRP A 512 -59.52 -17.17 -0.96
C TRP A 512 -58.73 -16.05 -1.64
N ASN A 513 -58.93 -14.82 -1.18
CA ASN A 513 -58.05 -13.72 -1.56
C ASN A 513 -56.61 -14.06 -1.14
N PRO A 514 -55.59 -13.61 -1.90
CA PRO A 514 -54.21 -13.83 -1.50
C PRO A 514 -53.96 -13.32 -0.08
N GLY A 515 -53.51 -14.22 0.80
CA GLY A 515 -53.26 -13.94 2.22
C GLY A 515 -54.37 -14.43 3.16
N GLN A 516 -55.57 -14.73 2.65
CA GLN A 516 -56.72 -15.12 3.47
C GLN A 516 -56.91 -16.63 3.61
N PRO A 517 -57.54 -17.11 4.72
CA PRO A 517 -57.93 -16.32 5.89
C PRO A 517 -56.74 -15.94 6.79
N ASP A 518 -56.78 -14.75 7.41
CA ASP A 518 -55.68 -14.18 8.20
C ASP A 518 -56.01 -13.90 9.68
N ASP A 519 -57.25 -14.12 10.12
CA ASP A 519 -57.73 -13.88 11.50
C ASP A 519 -57.33 -12.47 11.99
N TRP A 520 -57.52 -11.45 11.13
CA TRP A 520 -56.98 -10.11 11.39
C TRP A 520 -57.59 -9.43 12.61
N LYS A 521 -56.80 -9.17 13.66
CA LYS A 521 -57.31 -8.61 14.95
C LYS A 521 -57.31 -7.09 15.05
N ALA A 522 -56.80 -6.37 14.03
CA ALA A 522 -56.62 -4.92 14.12
C ALA A 522 -57.74 -4.10 13.46
N HIS A 523 -58.95 -4.66 13.29
CA HIS A 523 -60.13 -3.97 12.77
C HIS A 523 -60.81 -3.03 13.81
N GLY A 524 -60.45 -3.11 15.09
CA GLY A 524 -61.00 -2.24 16.14
C GLY A 524 -62.43 -2.57 16.59
N LEU A 525 -62.85 -3.84 16.41
CA LEU A 525 -64.20 -4.33 16.78
C LEU A 525 -64.18 -5.30 17.99
N GLY A 526 -63.01 -5.55 18.58
CA GLY A 526 -62.82 -6.46 19.69
C GLY A 526 -61.38 -6.97 19.76
N GLU A 527 -61.10 -7.84 20.72
CA GLU A 527 -59.86 -8.65 20.77
C GLU A 527 -59.98 -9.94 19.95
N GLU A 528 -61.21 -10.32 19.58
CA GLU A 528 -61.54 -11.40 18.65
C GLU A 528 -61.09 -10.98 17.24
N GLY A 529 -60.69 -11.95 16.42
CA GLY A 529 -60.33 -11.70 15.03
C GLY A 529 -61.50 -11.96 14.09
N GLU A 530 -61.21 -12.52 12.92
CA GLU A 530 -62.15 -12.58 11.80
C GLU A 530 -62.66 -14.01 11.58
N ASP A 531 -63.86 -14.31 12.08
CA ASP A 531 -64.35 -15.70 12.14
C ASP A 531 -65.43 -16.07 11.09
N CYS A 532 -65.82 -15.13 10.22
CA CYS A 532 -66.94 -15.30 9.28
C CYS A 532 -66.53 -15.00 7.85
N ALA A 533 -66.80 -15.91 6.91
CA ALA A 533 -66.37 -15.73 5.52
C ALA A 533 -67.38 -14.93 4.69
N GLN A 534 -66.87 -14.03 3.86
CA GLN A 534 -67.59 -13.29 2.83
C GLN A 534 -67.00 -13.58 1.44
N ILE A 535 -67.82 -13.56 0.40
CA ILE A 535 -67.34 -13.30 -0.96
C ILE A 535 -67.12 -11.80 -1.08
N THR A 536 -65.91 -11.39 -1.46
CA THR A 536 -65.53 -9.98 -1.62
C THR A 536 -65.83 -9.46 -3.02
N TYR A 537 -65.60 -8.16 -3.24
CA TYR A 537 -65.70 -7.50 -4.56
C TYR A 537 -64.79 -8.12 -5.64
N SER A 538 -63.79 -8.93 -5.27
CA SER A 538 -62.92 -9.66 -6.21
C SER A 538 -63.52 -11.00 -6.67
N GLY A 539 -64.63 -11.43 -6.07
CA GLY A 539 -65.21 -12.76 -6.28
C GLY A 539 -64.44 -13.88 -5.57
N LYS A 540 -63.63 -13.54 -4.56
CA LYS A 540 -62.90 -14.48 -3.70
C LYS A 540 -63.25 -14.28 -2.23
N LEU A 541 -62.98 -15.31 -1.44
CA LEU A 541 -63.28 -15.34 -0.01
C LEU A 541 -62.31 -14.49 0.81
N ASN A 542 -62.84 -13.94 1.90
CA ASN A 542 -62.14 -13.25 2.97
C ASN A 542 -62.88 -13.56 4.26
N ASP A 543 -62.17 -13.85 5.33
CA ASP A 543 -62.69 -13.87 6.69
C ASP A 543 -62.90 -12.43 7.14
N ASN A 544 -63.96 -12.14 7.87
CA ASN A 544 -64.23 -10.80 8.38
C ASN A 544 -64.92 -10.92 9.74
N HIS A 545 -64.80 -9.90 10.56
CA HIS A 545 -65.42 -9.87 11.87
C HIS A 545 -66.94 -10.06 11.76
N CYS A 546 -67.49 -11.09 12.41
CA CYS A 546 -68.86 -11.55 12.23
C CYS A 546 -69.93 -10.48 12.52
N SER A 547 -69.60 -9.43 13.28
CA SER A 547 -70.50 -8.33 13.62
C SER A 547 -70.70 -7.32 12.49
N VAL A 548 -69.89 -7.36 11.43
CA VAL A 548 -70.00 -6.45 10.30
C VAL A 548 -71.33 -6.70 9.57
N LYS A 549 -72.08 -5.63 9.31
CA LYS A 549 -73.30 -5.71 8.53
C LYS A 549 -72.97 -5.64 7.04
N MET A 550 -73.40 -6.65 6.29
CA MET A 550 -73.29 -6.67 4.83
C MET A 550 -74.39 -7.53 4.24
N LYS A 551 -74.51 -7.50 2.91
CA LYS A 551 -75.44 -8.36 2.19
C LYS A 551 -75.08 -9.83 2.39
N PHE A 552 -75.99 -10.73 2.08
CA PHE A 552 -75.82 -12.16 2.31
C PHE A 552 -76.56 -12.97 1.26
N ILE A 553 -76.18 -14.25 1.13
CA ILE A 553 -76.77 -15.13 0.12
C ILE A 553 -77.42 -16.33 0.80
N CYS A 554 -78.70 -16.56 0.52
CA CYS A 554 -79.38 -17.80 0.93
C CYS A 554 -79.45 -18.80 -0.22
N ARG A 555 -79.44 -20.09 0.11
CA ARG A 555 -79.59 -21.20 -0.82
C ARG A 555 -80.64 -22.20 -0.33
N VAL A 556 -81.50 -22.64 -1.25
CA VAL A 556 -82.32 -23.84 -1.12
C VAL A 556 -81.93 -24.81 -2.21
N GLN A 557 -81.72 -26.09 -1.86
CA GLN A 557 -81.46 -27.16 -2.83
C GLN A 557 -82.71 -28.05 -2.94
N PHE A 558 -83.09 -28.41 -4.18
CA PHE A 558 -84.20 -29.30 -4.48
C PHE A 558 -83.82 -30.77 -4.35
#